data_AF-A0A350DG12-F1
#
_entry.id   AF-A0A350DG12-F1
#
_cell.length_a   1.000
_cell.length_b   1.000
_cell.length_c   1.000
_cell.angle_alpha   90.00
_cell.angle_beta   90.00
_cell.angle_gamma   90.00
#
_symmetry.space_group_name_H-M   'P 1'
#
loop_
_entity.id
_entity.type
_entity.pdbx_description
1 polymer ?
#
loop_
_entity_poly.entity_id
_entity_poly.type
_entity_poly.pdbx_seq_one_letter_code
_entity_poly.pdbx_strand_id
1 'polypeptide(L)'
;SAQQELREVETELAQTHQRLDQLQAERRQLADETTQLRQHRERLEGERDAQYAALGQQLAALYRLGPTPQLKLLLNQSDPAELDRMQAYLNRLTQARQQRLTDIARLDTALADTELALAERQTRLDTLADELETQSALLAERTEERRGVVTTLDDRYGSEADRLA
;
A
#
# COMPACT_ATOMS: atom_id res chain seq x y z
N SER A 1 35.39 -5.41 35.45
CA SER A 1 35.93 -6.80 35.47
C SER A 1 35.33 -7.57 34.30
N ALA A 2 35.91 -8.71 33.89
CA ALA A 2 35.39 -9.46 32.73
C ALA A 2 33.93 -9.93 32.89
N GLN A 3 33.45 -10.15 34.12
CA GLN A 3 32.03 -10.41 34.42
C GLN A 3 31.12 -9.19 34.15
N GLN A 4 31.64 -7.98 34.37
CA GLN A 4 30.89 -6.75 34.10
C GLN A 4 30.81 -6.46 32.60
N GLU A 5 31.91 -6.68 31.89
CA GLU A 5 31.97 -6.62 30.43
C GLU A 5 31.00 -7.62 29.78
N LEU A 6 30.95 -8.86 30.28
CA LEU A 6 29.97 -9.86 29.81
C LEU A 6 28.52 -9.38 30.00
N ARG A 7 28.20 -8.79 31.16
CA ARG A 7 26.86 -8.28 31.46
C ARG A 7 26.47 -7.13 30.54
N GLU A 8 27.41 -6.24 30.22
CA GLU A 8 27.20 -5.13 29.28
C GLU A 8 26.89 -5.68 27.89
N VAL A 9 27.71 -6.59 27.36
CA VAL A 9 27.51 -7.22 26.05
C VAL A 9 26.17 -7.99 25.98
N GLU A 10 25.82 -8.75 27.02
CA GLU A 10 24.53 -9.47 27.06
C GLU A 10 23.33 -8.53 27.10
N THR A 11 23.46 -7.37 27.76
CA THR A 11 22.40 -6.35 27.78
C THR A 11 22.22 -5.73 26.39
N GLU A 12 23.32 -5.38 25.71
CA GLU A 12 23.28 -4.82 24.35
C GLU A 12 22.74 -5.83 23.32
N LEU A 13 23.10 -7.11 23.46
CA LEU A 13 22.54 -8.19 22.63
C LEU A 13 21.02 -8.30 22.81
N ALA A 14 20.53 -8.27 24.05
CA ALA A 14 19.10 -8.33 24.32
C ALA A 14 18.35 -7.14 23.70
N GLN A 15 18.92 -5.93 23.79
CA GLN A 15 18.36 -4.73 23.16
C GLN A 15 18.34 -4.85 21.62
N THR A 16 19.42 -5.37 21.03
CA THR A 16 19.52 -5.56 19.57
C THR A 16 18.50 -6.60 19.07
N HIS A 17 18.31 -7.70 19.80
CA HIS A 17 17.27 -8.69 19.49
C HIS A 17 15.87 -8.08 19.56
N GLN A 18 15.57 -7.34 20.63
CA GLN A 18 14.27 -6.68 20.77
C GLN A 18 14.03 -5.68 19.63
N ARG A 19 15.06 -4.94 19.21
CA ARG A 19 14.95 -4.00 18.09
C ARG A 19 14.69 -4.73 16.77
N LEU A 20 15.40 -5.82 16.50
CA LEU A 20 15.18 -6.65 15.30
C LEU A 20 13.76 -7.21 15.26
N ASP A 21 13.24 -7.72 16.37
CA ASP A 21 11.89 -8.26 16.44
C ASP A 21 10.82 -7.19 16.14
N GLN A 22 11.01 -5.98 16.68
CA GLN A 22 10.15 -4.83 16.39
C GLN A 22 10.18 -4.44 14.90
N LEU A 23 11.37 -4.35 14.31
CA LEU A 23 11.54 -4.02 12.90
C LEU A 23 10.92 -5.07 11.98
N GLN A 24 11.08 -6.35 12.31
CA GLN A 24 10.46 -7.44 11.55
C GLN A 24 8.94 -7.41 11.65
N ALA A 25 8.38 -7.10 12.83
CA ALA A 25 6.94 -6.94 13.00
C ALA A 25 6.39 -5.77 12.18
N GLU A 26 7.06 -4.61 12.24
CA GLU A 26 6.69 -3.43 11.43
C GLU A 26 6.74 -3.73 9.93
N ARG A 27 7.80 -4.41 9.46
CA ARG A 27 7.93 -4.81 8.06
C ARG A 27 6.79 -5.73 7.60
N ARG A 28 6.39 -6.70 8.43
CA ARG A 28 5.27 -7.61 8.12
C ARG A 28 3.95 -6.83 8.02
N GLN A 29 3.69 -5.95 8.99
CA GLN A 29 2.49 -5.11 8.97
C GLN A 29 2.42 -4.23 7.71
N LEU A 30 3.51 -3.56 7.35
CA LEU A 30 3.56 -2.72 6.15
C LEU A 30 3.41 -3.51 4.85
N ALA A 31 3.94 -4.74 4.79
CA ALA A 31 3.75 -5.62 3.64
C ALA A 31 2.28 -6.05 3.48
N ASP A 32 1.59 -6.34 4.59
CA ASP A 32 0.17 -6.65 4.59
C ASP A 32 -0.68 -5.45 4.15
N GLU A 33 -0.41 -4.26 4.70
CA GLU A 33 -1.07 -3.01 4.29
C GLU A 33 -0.85 -2.70 2.81
N THR A 34 0.38 -2.89 2.30
CA THR A 34 0.70 -2.72 0.88
C THR A 34 -0.09 -3.68 0.00
N THR A 35 -0.25 -4.93 0.44
CA THR A 35 -1.05 -5.93 -0.27
C THR A 35 -2.53 -5.53 -0.32
N GLN A 36 -3.07 -5.03 0.78
CA GLN A 36 -4.45 -4.52 0.85
C GLN A 36 -4.66 -3.31 -0.07
N LEU A 37 -3.71 -2.37 -0.09
CA LEU A 37 -3.76 -1.21 -0.98
C LEU A 37 -3.71 -1.61 -2.47
N ARG A 38 -2.90 -2.61 -2.84
CA ARG A 38 -2.87 -3.13 -4.22
C ARG A 38 -4.20 -3.76 -4.63
N GLN A 39 -4.79 -4.58 -3.76
CA GLN A 39 -6.13 -5.14 -4.00
C GLN A 39 -7.21 -4.06 -4.09
N HIS A 40 -7.09 -3.00 -3.29
CA HIS A 40 -7.99 -1.86 -3.36
C HIS A 40 -7.88 -1.13 -4.70
N ARG A 41 -6.64 -0.85 -5.15
CA ARG A 41 -6.34 -0.26 -6.44
C ARG A 41 -6.95 -1.06 -7.59
N GLU A 42 -6.71 -2.38 -7.64
CA GLU A 42 -7.25 -3.25 -8.69
C GLU A 42 -8.78 -3.17 -8.79
N ARG A 43 -9.46 -3.08 -7.64
CA ARG A 43 -10.92 -2.91 -7.60
C ARG A 43 -11.35 -1.56 -8.17
N LEU A 44 -10.67 -0.48 -7.79
CA LEU A 44 -10.95 0.86 -8.28
C LEU A 44 -10.69 0.98 -9.79
N GLU A 45 -9.62 0.37 -10.30
CA GLU A 45 -9.33 0.29 -11.74
C GLU A 45 -10.44 -0.46 -12.48
N GLY A 46 -10.88 -1.61 -11.96
CA GLY A 46 -11.99 -2.36 -12.54
C GLY A 46 -13.30 -1.57 -12.56
N GLU A 47 -13.62 -0.84 -11.48
CA GLU A 47 -14.79 0.04 -11.42
C GLU A 47 -14.69 1.18 -12.45
N ARG A 48 -13.53 1.82 -12.56
CA ARG A 48 -13.28 2.93 -13.50
C ARG A 48 -13.41 2.46 -14.94
N ASP A 49 -12.81 1.33 -15.28
CA ASP A 49 -12.84 0.77 -16.62
C ASP A 49 -14.27 0.38 -17.03
N ALA A 50 -15.06 -0.14 -16.09
CA ALA A 50 -16.49 -0.39 -16.31
C ALA A 50 -17.28 0.91 -16.59
N GLN A 51 -16.96 2.00 -15.88
CA GLN A 51 -17.58 3.31 -16.14
C GLN A 51 -17.20 3.87 -17.51
N TYR A 52 -15.92 3.79 -17.89
CA TYR A 52 -15.46 4.19 -19.22
C TYR A 52 -16.09 3.37 -20.34
N ALA A 53 -16.20 2.04 -20.17
CA ALA A 53 -16.85 1.17 -21.14
C ALA A 53 -18.32 1.55 -21.33
N ALA A 54 -19.05 1.79 -20.23
CA ALA A 54 -20.45 2.22 -20.29
C ALA A 54 -20.61 3.59 -20.97
N LEU A 55 -19.71 4.54 -20.68
CA LEU A 55 -19.71 5.85 -21.33
C LEU A 55 -19.39 5.74 -22.83
N GLY A 56 -18.42 4.90 -23.20
CA GLY A 56 -18.04 4.64 -24.59
C GLY A 56 -19.20 4.04 -25.39
N GLN A 57 -19.93 3.09 -24.83
CA GLN A 57 -21.14 2.53 -25.44
C GLN A 57 -22.21 3.60 -25.68
N GLN A 58 -22.43 4.50 -24.71
CA GLN A 58 -23.38 5.61 -24.86
C GLN A 58 -22.95 6.56 -25.99
N LEU A 59 -21.67 6.93 -26.04
CA LEU A 59 -21.14 7.81 -27.10
C LEU A 59 -21.22 7.17 -28.48
N ALA A 60 -20.89 5.88 -28.60
CA ALA A 60 -21.00 5.14 -29.86
C ALA A 60 -22.46 5.04 -30.34
N ALA A 61 -23.41 4.82 -29.43
CA ALA A 61 -24.84 4.81 -29.76
C ALA A 61 -25.31 6.18 -30.27
N LEU A 62 -24.90 7.27 -29.63
CA LEU A 62 -25.23 8.63 -30.07
C LEU A 62 -24.62 8.96 -31.44
N TYR A 63 -23.37 8.56 -31.66
CA TYR A 63 -22.69 8.75 -32.94
C TYR A 63 -23.41 8.01 -34.08
N ARG A 64 -23.81 6.76 -33.85
CA ARG A 64 -24.59 5.95 -34.82
C ARG A 64 -25.96 6.55 -35.11
N LEU A 65 -26.60 7.15 -34.11
CA LEU A 65 -27.88 7.84 -34.31
C LEU A 65 -27.72 9.07 -35.23
N GLY A 66 -26.58 9.76 -35.17
CA GLY A 66 -26.36 11.03 -35.87
C GLY A 66 -27.21 12.19 -35.30
N PRO A 67 -27.01 13.42 -35.78
CA PRO A 67 -27.71 14.61 -35.26
C PRO A 67 -29.18 14.69 -35.69
N THR A 68 -29.57 13.95 -36.73
CA THR A 68 -30.83 14.14 -37.45
C THR A 68 -32.07 13.49 -36.79
N PRO A 69 -32.01 12.29 -36.17
CA PRO A 69 -33.20 11.66 -35.60
C PRO A 69 -33.72 12.38 -34.37
N GLN A 70 -32.84 12.96 -33.55
CA GLN A 70 -33.21 13.70 -32.34
C GLN A 70 -33.97 14.98 -32.71
N LEU A 71 -33.47 15.73 -33.68
CA LEU A 71 -34.13 16.91 -34.23
C LEU A 71 -35.41 16.58 -35.02
N LYS A 72 -35.40 15.53 -35.85
CA LYS A 72 -36.61 15.08 -36.57
C LYS A 72 -37.70 14.60 -35.63
N LEU A 73 -37.38 13.89 -34.54
CA LEU A 73 -38.35 13.47 -33.55
C LEU A 73 -38.95 14.65 -32.78
N LEU A 74 -38.15 15.66 -32.44
CA LEU A 74 -38.64 16.89 -31.80
C LEU A 74 -39.53 17.75 -32.72
N LEU A 75 -39.25 17.76 -34.03
CA LEU A 75 -39.95 18.60 -35.00
C LEU A 75 -41.18 17.96 -35.63
N ASN A 76 -41.41 16.65 -35.44
CA ASN A 76 -42.44 15.89 -36.14
C ASN A 76 -43.57 15.36 -35.23
N GLN A 77 -43.65 15.80 -33.96
CA GLN A 77 -44.67 15.33 -33.01
C GLN A 77 -45.81 16.35 -32.86
N SER A 78 -47.02 15.92 -33.23
CA SER A 78 -48.26 16.69 -33.12
C SER A 78 -48.95 16.54 -31.75
N ASP A 79 -48.41 15.71 -30.84
CA ASP A 79 -48.95 15.45 -29.49
C ASP A 79 -48.01 15.99 -28.40
N PRO A 80 -48.43 17.01 -27.62
CA PRO A 80 -47.66 17.58 -26.51
C PRO A 80 -47.21 16.56 -25.45
N ALA A 81 -47.99 15.49 -25.21
CA ALA A 81 -47.68 14.50 -24.18
C ALA A 81 -46.50 13.58 -24.56
N GLU A 82 -46.24 13.36 -25.85
CA GLU A 82 -45.07 12.62 -26.31
C GLU A 82 -43.78 13.44 -26.18
N LEU A 83 -43.87 14.75 -26.46
CA LEU A 83 -42.75 15.69 -26.32
C LEU A 83 -42.28 15.80 -24.87
N ASP A 84 -43.20 15.92 -23.91
CA ASP A 84 -42.84 16.00 -22.48
C ASP A 84 -42.13 14.74 -21.99
N ARG A 85 -42.61 13.56 -22.40
CA ARG A 85 -41.97 12.27 -22.07
C ARG A 85 -40.58 12.16 -22.67
N MET A 86 -40.39 12.61 -23.90
CA MET A 86 -39.09 12.61 -24.57
C MET A 86 -38.09 13.56 -23.89
N GLN A 87 -38.51 14.79 -23.56
CA GLN A 87 -37.67 15.73 -22.81
C GLN A 87 -37.26 15.16 -21.44
N ALA A 88 -38.20 14.55 -20.71
CA ALA A 88 -37.90 13.89 -19.45
C ALA A 88 -36.88 12.75 -19.61
N TYR A 89 -36.97 11.96 -20.69
CA TYR A 89 -36.00 10.92 -21.01
C TYR A 89 -34.60 11.50 -21.29
N LEU A 90 -34.50 12.54 -22.13
CA LEU A 90 -33.22 13.18 -22.46
C LEU A 90 -32.56 13.83 -21.24
N ASN A 91 -33.36 14.43 -20.35
CA ASN A 91 -32.88 14.98 -19.10
C ASN A 91 -32.31 13.89 -18.19
N ARG A 92 -33.02 12.76 -18.02
CA ARG A 92 -32.51 11.61 -17.26
C ARG A 92 -31.22 11.03 -17.86
N LEU A 93 -31.13 10.95 -19.19
CA LEU A 93 -29.93 10.48 -19.87
C LEU A 93 -28.72 11.40 -19.60
N THR A 94 -28.94 12.71 -19.68
CA THR A 94 -27.90 13.71 -19.39
C THR A 94 -27.47 13.65 -17.93
N GLN A 95 -28.41 13.54 -17.01
CA GLN A 95 -28.13 13.40 -15.58
C GLN A 95 -27.33 12.12 -15.29
N ALA A 96 -27.71 10.99 -15.88
CA ALA A 96 -26.98 9.74 -15.73
C ALA A 96 -25.54 9.82 -16.27
N ARG A 97 -25.33 10.53 -17.39
CA ARG A 97 -23.98 10.79 -17.92
C ARG A 97 -23.16 11.66 -16.97
N GLN A 98 -23.75 12.73 -16.46
CA GLN A 98 -23.07 13.62 -15.53
C GLN A 98 -22.64 12.87 -14.26
N GLN A 99 -23.53 12.03 -13.71
CA GLN A 99 -23.21 11.19 -12.56
C GLN A 99 -22.02 10.27 -12.85
N ARG A 100 -21.99 9.61 -14.02
CA ARG A 100 -20.86 8.75 -14.40
C ARG A 100 -19.54 9.50 -14.52
N LEU A 101 -19.54 10.71 -15.09
CA LEU A 101 -18.34 11.53 -15.18
C LEU A 101 -17.84 11.93 -13.78
N THR A 102 -18.76 12.26 -12.87
CA THR A 102 -18.43 12.53 -11.47
C THR A 102 -17.87 11.27 -10.77
N ASP A 103 -18.44 10.10 -11.02
CA ASP A 103 -17.96 8.84 -10.46
C ASP A 103 -16.55 8.50 -10.98
N ILE A 104 -16.29 8.68 -12.28
CA ILE A 104 -14.97 8.50 -12.87
C ILE A 104 -13.95 9.45 -12.22
N ALA A 105 -14.27 10.75 -12.12
CA ALA A 105 -13.37 11.72 -11.49
C ALA A 105 -13.04 11.35 -10.04
N ARG A 106 -14.04 10.87 -9.28
CA ARG A 106 -13.86 10.37 -7.91
C ARG A 106 -12.94 9.14 -7.87
N LEU A 107 -13.12 8.20 -8.80
CA LEU A 107 -12.28 7.00 -8.90
C LEU A 107 -10.83 7.36 -9.27
N ASP A 108 -10.62 8.30 -10.19
CA ASP A 108 -9.29 8.78 -10.57
C ASP A 108 -8.56 9.43 -9.39
N THR A 109 -9.26 10.26 -8.59
CA THR A 109 -8.70 10.82 -7.35
C THR A 109 -8.34 9.71 -6.35
N ALA A 110 -9.25 8.76 -6.10
CA ALA A 110 -9.00 7.67 -5.17
C ALA A 110 -7.82 6.77 -5.61
N LEU A 111 -7.65 6.57 -6.91
CA LEU A 111 -6.50 5.86 -7.47
C LEU A 111 -5.20 6.62 -7.24
N ALA A 112 -5.18 7.93 -7.52
CA ALA A 112 -3.99 8.76 -7.28
C ALA A 112 -3.59 8.76 -5.79
N ASP A 113 -4.56 8.88 -4.88
CA ASP A 113 -4.32 8.81 -3.43
C ASP A 113 -3.77 7.43 -3.02
N THR A 114 -4.31 6.35 -3.60
CA THR A 114 -3.83 4.98 -3.35
C THR A 114 -2.40 4.77 -3.88
N GLU A 115 -2.07 5.34 -5.04
CA GLU A 115 -0.71 5.30 -5.60
C GLU A 115 0.30 6.05 -4.73
N LEU A 116 -0.07 7.24 -4.22
CA LEU A 116 0.74 7.98 -3.28
C LEU A 116 0.98 7.18 -2.00
N ALA A 117 -0.07 6.62 -1.42
CA ALA A 117 0.05 5.79 -0.23
C ALA A 117 0.98 4.58 -0.47
N LEU A 118 0.85 3.89 -1.61
CA LEU A 118 1.73 2.78 -1.97
C LEU A 118 3.20 3.21 -2.08
N ALA A 119 3.48 4.36 -2.69
CA ALA A 119 4.84 4.90 -2.80
C ALA A 119 5.46 5.23 -1.44
N GLU A 120 4.67 5.81 -0.53
CA GLU A 120 5.10 6.06 0.86
C GLU A 120 5.43 4.76 1.59
N ARG A 121 4.58 3.73 1.47
CA ARG A 121 4.83 2.42 2.13
C ARG A 121 6.06 1.75 1.56
N GLN A 122 6.26 1.80 0.24
CA GLN A 122 7.46 1.25 -0.38
C GLN A 122 8.73 1.94 0.15
N THR A 123 8.72 3.27 0.23
CA THR A 123 9.85 4.03 0.79
C THR A 123 10.14 3.64 2.25
N ARG A 124 9.10 3.43 3.06
CA ARG A 124 9.27 2.97 4.44
C ARG A 124 9.80 1.54 4.51
N LEU A 125 9.34 0.65 3.63
CA LEU A 125 9.86 -0.73 3.55
C LEU A 125 11.34 -0.75 3.18
N ASP A 126 11.77 0.09 2.24
CA ASP A 126 13.17 0.19 1.86
C ASP A 126 14.03 0.69 3.04
N THR A 127 13.56 1.73 3.75
CA THR A 127 14.23 2.22 4.97
C THR A 127 14.31 1.13 6.05
N LEU A 128 13.24 0.36 6.25
CA LEU A 128 13.23 -0.73 7.22
C LEU A 128 14.18 -1.87 6.83
N ALA A 129 14.41 -2.10 5.54
CA ALA A 129 15.38 -3.08 5.08
C ALA A 129 16.80 -2.66 5.47
N ASP A 130 17.15 -1.39 5.27
CA ASP A 130 18.45 -0.82 5.67
C ASP A 130 18.64 -0.87 7.21
N GLU A 131 17.58 -0.52 7.97
CA GLU A 131 17.59 -0.61 9.43
C GLU A 131 17.83 -2.07 9.90
N LEU A 132 17.15 -3.05 9.28
CA LEU A 132 17.32 -4.46 9.58
C LEU A 132 18.73 -4.98 9.26
N GLU A 133 19.31 -4.56 8.14
CA GLU A 133 20.67 -4.92 7.76
C GLU A 133 21.68 -4.40 8.80
N THR A 134 21.55 -3.12 9.17
CA THR A 134 22.40 -2.48 10.19
C THR A 134 22.30 -3.20 11.53
N GLN A 135 21.09 -3.49 12.01
CA GLN A 135 20.89 -4.18 13.28
C GLN A 135 21.37 -5.64 13.24
N SER A 136 21.28 -6.31 12.09
CA SER A 136 21.79 -7.68 11.93
C SER A 136 23.31 -7.72 11.95
N ALA A 137 23.97 -6.74 11.35
CA ALA A 137 25.42 -6.58 11.43
C ALA A 137 25.89 -6.31 12.87
N LEU A 138 25.21 -5.40 13.57
CA LEU A 138 25.48 -5.12 14.99
C LEU A 138 25.30 -6.38 15.86
N LEU A 139 24.24 -7.15 15.63
CA LEU A 139 24.01 -8.41 16.34
C LEU A 139 25.18 -9.39 16.15
N ALA A 140 25.67 -9.52 14.91
CA ALA A 140 26.78 -10.41 14.59
C ALA A 140 28.08 -9.98 15.31
N GLU A 141 28.38 -8.68 15.28
CA GLU A 141 29.54 -8.10 15.98
C GLU A 141 29.47 -8.36 17.50
N ARG A 142 28.35 -8.03 18.14
CA ARG A 142 28.18 -8.22 19.60
C ARG A 142 28.18 -9.69 20.00
N THR A 143 27.70 -10.57 19.12
CA THR A 143 27.77 -12.02 19.35
C THR A 143 29.21 -12.51 19.36
N GLU A 144 30.07 -11.96 18.51
CA GLU A 144 31.50 -12.28 18.48
C GLU A 144 32.23 -11.73 19.71
N GLU A 145 31.95 -10.47 20.09
CA GLU A 145 32.49 -9.85 21.31
C GLU A 145 32.15 -10.70 22.55
N ARG A 146 30.89 -11.16 22.66
CA ARG A 146 30.47 -12.07 23.74
C ARG A 146 31.33 -13.34 23.79
N ARG A 147 31.59 -13.97 22.65
CA ARG A 147 32.43 -15.19 22.59
C ARG A 147 33.85 -14.92 23.08
N GLY A 148 34.41 -13.76 22.73
CA GLY A 148 35.73 -13.34 23.20
C GLY A 148 35.78 -13.16 24.73
N VAL A 149 34.79 -12.47 25.30
CA VAL A 149 34.70 -12.25 26.75
C VAL A 149 34.50 -13.57 27.51
N VAL A 150 33.65 -14.46 26.99
CA VAL A 150 33.42 -15.80 27.58
C VAL A 150 34.71 -16.63 27.58
N THR A 151 35.43 -16.69 26.45
CA THR A 151 36.72 -17.38 26.37
C THR A 151 37.71 -16.84 27.40
N THR A 152 37.80 -15.52 27.53
CA THR A 152 38.70 -14.86 28.50
C THR A 152 38.34 -15.19 29.95
N LEU A 153 37.04 -15.34 30.26
CA LEU A 153 36.57 -15.76 31.57
C LEU A 153 36.94 -17.22 31.85
N ASP A 154 36.73 -18.12 30.88
CA ASP A 154 37.06 -19.55 31.00
C ASP A 154 38.56 -19.76 31.25
N ASP A 155 39.43 -19.06 30.50
CA ASP A 155 40.89 -19.11 30.68
C ASP A 155 41.32 -18.66 32.08
N ARG A 156 40.68 -17.61 32.61
CA ARG A 156 40.94 -17.13 33.98
C ARG A 156 40.59 -18.18 35.02
N TYR A 157 39.40 -18.77 34.93
CA TYR A 157 38.96 -19.80 35.88
C TYR A 157 39.83 -21.06 35.80
N GLY A 158 40.22 -21.49 34.60
CA GLY A 158 41.16 -22.61 34.42
C GLY A 158 42.51 -22.34 35.08
N SER A 159 43.10 -21.16 34.82
CA SER A 159 44.41 -20.79 35.38
C SER A 159 44.42 -20.64 36.91
N GLU A 160 43.27 -20.33 37.52
CA GLU A 160 43.10 -20.18 38.95
C GLU A 160 42.85 -21.53 39.63
N ALA A 161 42.15 -22.45 38.96
CA ALA A 161 42.01 -23.84 39.38
C ALA A 161 43.36 -24.59 39.38
N ASP A 162 44.17 -24.41 38.32
CA ASP A 162 45.52 -25.00 38.22
C ASP A 162 46.48 -24.47 39.29
N ARG A 163 46.26 -23.24 39.80
CA ARG A 163 47.09 -22.63 40.85
C ARG A 163 46.75 -23.12 42.26
N LEU A 164 45.57 -23.70 42.44
CA LEU A 164 45.06 -24.18 43.73
C LEU A 164 45.20 -25.70 43.90
N ALA A 165 45.64 -26.41 42.86
CA ALA A 165 45.95 -27.85 42.87
C ALA A 165 47.43 -28.11 43.17
#